data_AF-A0A3N4ABU8-F1
#
_entry.id   AF-A0A3N4ABU8-F1
#
_cell.length_a   1.000
_cell.length_b   1.000
_cell.length_c   1.000
_cell.angle_alpha   90.00
_cell.angle_beta   90.00
_cell.angle_gamma   90.00
#
_symmetry.space_group_name_H-M   'P 1'
#
loop_
_entity.id
_entity.type
_entity.pdbx_description
1 polymer ?
#
loop_
_entity_poly.entity_id
_entity_poly.type
_entity_poly.pdbx_seq_one_letter_code
_entity_poly.pdbx_strand_id
1 'polypeptide(L)'
;MKPQAQQRGVALITALLVVALAVTAAVGMVLRGQADIRRSSAVFERDLSRHIALGAEKMVLQVLEQADGPDDLLWDTCLSPVLPFEVDQVKLQATLDNMRCRYNLNALAGGDEQQQADFARLVDRVAQDSGVTMPSGAQLAVAVSDWMDPETDDPLYRLQDPPRLSANRTMLVASELNSVAGMTSEAWQALAPYVTAYPAQESPIDLERSPDLMKEVFADRASGDDAAWFMRLQIVAEFGERRFFQCTLLDAPNGKVVLREQTACEP
;
A
#
# COMPACT_ATOMS: atom_id res chain seq x y z
N MET A 1 68.89 -33.50 47.89
CA MET A 1 67.79 -32.53 48.07
C MET A 1 67.63 -31.76 46.77
N LYS A 2 66.55 -31.97 46.01
CA LYS A 2 66.27 -31.23 44.76
C LYS A 2 65.42 -30.00 45.11
N PRO A 3 65.76 -28.79 44.62
CA PRO A 3 64.98 -27.60 44.90
C PRO A 3 63.63 -27.69 44.19
N GLN A 4 62.55 -27.42 44.92
CA GLN A 4 61.21 -27.24 44.34
C GLN A 4 61.21 -25.95 43.52
N ALA A 5 61.24 -26.11 42.20
CA ALA A 5 61.10 -25.00 41.26
C ALA A 5 59.73 -24.32 41.43
N GLN A 6 59.75 -22.99 41.46
CA GLN A 6 58.59 -22.12 41.64
C GLN A 6 57.49 -22.38 40.60
N GLN A 7 56.36 -22.95 41.03
CA GLN A 7 55.14 -23.16 40.23
C GLN A 7 54.11 -21.99 40.31
N ARG A 8 54.50 -20.82 40.84
CA ARG A 8 53.55 -19.71 41.08
C ARG A 8 53.05 -19.02 39.80
N GLY A 9 53.80 -19.05 38.70
CA GLY A 9 53.40 -18.39 37.44
C GLY A 9 52.35 -19.19 36.64
N VAL A 10 52.49 -20.51 36.58
CA VAL A 10 51.60 -21.37 35.78
C VAL A 10 50.18 -21.41 36.36
N ALA A 11 50.05 -21.49 37.68
CA ALA A 11 48.74 -21.51 38.35
C ALA A 11 47.95 -20.20 38.15
N LEU A 12 48.63 -19.06 38.06
CA LEU A 12 47.98 -17.77 37.81
C LEU A 12 47.50 -17.68 36.36
N ILE A 13 48.33 -18.12 35.40
CA ILE A 13 47.97 -18.13 33.97
C ILE A 13 46.78 -19.06 33.72
N THR A 14 46.75 -20.25 34.32
CA THR A 14 45.61 -21.16 34.18
C THR A 14 44.35 -20.61 34.81
N ALA A 15 44.44 -19.99 36.00
CA ALA A 15 43.30 -19.33 36.63
C ALA A 15 42.75 -18.18 35.77
N LEU A 16 43.61 -17.33 35.24
CA LEU A 16 43.22 -16.23 34.34
C LEU A 16 42.59 -16.75 33.05
N LEU A 17 43.13 -17.82 32.46
CA LEU A 17 42.57 -18.44 31.26
C LEU A 17 41.17 -19.00 31.53
N VAL A 18 40.98 -19.72 32.64
CA VAL A 18 39.66 -20.26 33.02
C VAL A 18 38.65 -19.14 33.25
N VAL A 19 39.06 -18.05 33.93
CA VAL A 19 38.19 -16.88 34.12
C VAL A 19 37.86 -16.21 32.80
N ALA A 20 38.84 -16.02 31.90
CA ALA A 20 38.59 -15.43 30.59
C ALA A 20 37.62 -16.27 29.74
N LEU A 21 37.77 -17.59 29.76
CA LEU A 21 36.84 -18.52 29.10
C LEU A 21 35.44 -18.49 29.72
N ALA A 22 35.35 -18.45 31.05
CA ALA A 22 34.07 -18.34 31.74
C ALA A 22 33.36 -17.01 31.43
N VAL A 23 34.09 -15.89 31.44
CA VAL A 23 33.55 -14.56 31.11
C VAL A 23 33.11 -14.49 29.65
N THR A 24 33.93 -14.97 28.71
CA THR A 24 33.56 -14.98 27.27
C THR A 24 32.35 -15.87 27.00
N ALA A 25 32.25 -17.04 27.65
CA ALA A 25 31.07 -17.90 27.57
C ALA A 25 29.82 -17.19 28.15
N ALA A 26 29.94 -16.56 29.32
CA ALA A 26 28.84 -15.83 29.97
C ALA A 26 28.36 -14.64 29.11
N VAL A 27 29.28 -13.81 28.60
CA VAL A 27 28.96 -12.70 27.69
C VAL A 27 28.27 -13.23 26.42
N GLY A 28 28.79 -14.31 25.84
CA GLY A 28 28.18 -14.94 24.66
C GLY A 28 26.77 -15.51 24.92
N MET A 29 26.47 -15.94 26.15
CA MET A 29 25.10 -16.34 26.54
C MET A 29 24.19 -15.13 26.69
N VAL A 30 24.65 -14.06 27.34
CA VAL A 30 23.87 -12.81 27.52
C VAL A 30 23.52 -12.17 26.18
N LEU A 31 24.50 -12.07 25.26
CA LEU A 31 24.28 -11.49 23.93
C LEU A 31 23.26 -12.31 23.13
N ARG A 32 23.34 -13.65 23.18
CA ARG A 32 22.35 -14.53 22.54
C ARG A 32 20.96 -14.36 23.16
N GLY A 33 20.86 -14.33 24.48
CA GLY A 33 19.58 -14.09 25.17
C GLY A 33 18.96 -12.75 24.79
N GLN A 34 19.76 -11.68 24.70
CA GLN A 34 19.26 -10.38 24.24
C GLN A 34 18.78 -10.40 22.78
N ALA A 35 19.49 -11.12 21.90
CA ALA A 35 19.08 -11.28 20.51
C ALA A 35 17.76 -12.06 20.39
N ASP A 36 17.61 -13.14 21.16
CA ASP A 36 16.39 -13.94 21.18
C ASP A 36 15.20 -13.15 21.71
N ILE A 37 15.38 -12.37 22.79
CA ILE A 37 14.33 -11.48 23.33
C ILE A 37 13.89 -10.45 22.27
N ARG A 38 14.85 -9.79 21.61
CA ARG A 38 14.54 -8.79 20.56
C ARG A 38 13.78 -9.41 19.39
N ARG A 39 14.16 -10.63 18.98
CA ARG A 39 13.48 -11.35 17.90
C ARG A 39 12.06 -11.71 18.31
N SER A 40 11.86 -12.26 19.50
CA SER A 40 10.54 -12.62 20.00
C SER A 40 9.64 -11.40 20.18
N SER A 41 10.15 -10.28 20.69
CA SER A 41 9.39 -9.02 20.80
C SER A 41 9.00 -8.48 19.41
N ALA A 42 9.90 -8.52 18.43
CA ALA A 42 9.58 -8.07 17.07
C ALA A 42 8.48 -8.92 16.40
N VAL A 43 8.50 -10.24 16.60
CA VAL A 43 7.44 -11.13 16.11
C VAL A 43 6.11 -10.85 16.81
N PHE A 44 6.14 -10.69 18.14
CA PHE A 44 4.97 -10.38 18.94
C PHE A 44 4.34 -9.03 18.55
N GLU A 45 5.14 -7.97 18.43
CA GLU A 45 4.69 -6.64 18.01
C GLU A 45 4.04 -6.69 16.62
N ARG A 46 4.64 -7.43 15.67
CA ARG A 46 4.05 -7.61 14.33
C ARG A 46 2.70 -8.31 14.40
N ASP A 47 2.60 -9.38 15.19
CA ASP A 47 1.34 -10.13 15.32
C ASP A 47 0.26 -9.30 16.01
N LEU A 48 0.60 -8.62 17.10
CA LEU A 48 -0.30 -7.73 17.82
C LEU A 48 -0.76 -6.56 16.92
N SER A 49 0.15 -5.94 16.17
CA SER A 49 -0.19 -4.87 15.22
C SER A 49 -1.22 -5.32 14.19
N ARG A 50 -1.10 -6.56 13.70
CA ARG A 50 -2.03 -7.13 12.73
C ARG A 50 -3.41 -7.36 13.37
N HIS A 51 -3.47 -7.94 14.56
CA HIS A 51 -4.74 -8.20 15.24
C HIS A 51 -5.48 -6.90 15.60
N ILE A 52 -4.76 -5.89 16.08
CA ILE A 52 -5.35 -4.59 16.40
C ILE A 52 -5.84 -3.90 15.10
N ALA A 53 -5.06 -3.93 14.02
CA ALA A 53 -5.48 -3.36 12.74
C ALA A 53 -6.73 -4.07 12.17
N LEU A 54 -6.86 -5.38 12.34
CA LEU A 54 -8.08 -6.10 11.98
C LEU A 54 -9.31 -5.66 12.79
N GLY A 55 -9.14 -5.42 14.10
CA GLY A 55 -10.21 -4.89 14.95
C GLY A 55 -10.63 -3.49 14.54
N ALA A 56 -9.67 -2.61 14.27
CA ALA A 56 -9.91 -1.25 13.82
C ALA A 56 -10.58 -1.20 12.44
N GLU A 57 -10.17 -2.04 11.51
CA GLU A 57 -10.82 -2.19 10.21
C GLU A 57 -12.29 -2.59 10.35
N LYS A 58 -12.60 -3.51 11.27
CA LYS A 58 -13.99 -3.91 11.56
C LYS A 58 -14.82 -2.78 12.15
N MET A 59 -14.23 -1.98 13.05
CA MET A 59 -14.89 -0.79 13.59
C MET A 59 -15.19 0.24 12.49
N VAL A 60 -14.23 0.49 11.60
CA VAL A 60 -14.41 1.40 10.46
C VAL A 60 -15.50 0.90 9.51
N LEU A 61 -15.49 -0.40 9.18
CA LEU A 61 -16.55 -1.01 8.36
C LEU A 61 -17.93 -0.78 8.97
N GLN A 62 -18.10 -0.98 10.28
CA GLN A 62 -19.37 -0.76 10.94
C GLN A 62 -19.85 0.70 10.88
N VAL A 63 -18.94 1.67 10.84
CA VAL A 63 -19.28 3.09 10.63
C VAL A 63 -19.68 3.33 9.19
N LEU A 64 -18.95 2.79 8.22
CA LEU A 64 -19.24 2.93 6.79
C LEU A 64 -20.55 2.26 6.38
N GLU A 65 -20.90 1.12 6.99
CA GLU A 65 -22.18 0.43 6.78
C GLU A 65 -23.40 1.23 7.24
N GLN A 66 -23.21 2.16 8.18
CA GLN A 66 -24.29 3.03 8.69
C GLN A 66 -24.46 4.31 7.85
N ALA A 67 -23.50 4.62 6.98
CA ALA A 67 -23.54 5.80 6.13
C ALA A 67 -24.26 5.46 4.82
N ASP A 68 -25.20 6.31 4.41
CA ASP A 68 -25.92 6.15 3.13
C ASP A 68 -25.02 6.45 1.91
N GLY A 69 -23.93 7.21 2.10
CA GLY A 69 -22.96 7.52 1.05
C GLY A 69 -21.86 8.50 1.51
N PRO A 70 -21.00 8.97 0.58
CA PRO A 70 -19.92 9.92 0.87
C PRO A 70 -20.37 11.19 1.59
N ASP A 71 -21.59 11.64 1.32
CA ASP A 71 -22.15 12.88 1.86
C ASP A 71 -22.55 12.81 3.33
N ASP A 72 -22.66 11.60 3.88
CA ASP A 72 -22.90 11.38 5.30
C ASP A 72 -21.59 11.31 6.11
N LEU A 73 -20.43 11.34 5.42
CA LEU A 73 -19.13 11.39 6.07
C LEU A 73 -18.84 12.79 6.62
N LEU A 74 -18.10 12.84 7.73
CA LEU A 74 -17.78 14.08 8.46
C LEU A 74 -16.74 15.00 7.78
N TRP A 75 -16.32 14.69 6.55
CA TRP A 75 -15.27 15.41 5.85
C TRP A 75 -15.58 15.61 4.38
N ASP A 76 -15.20 16.78 3.87
CA ASP A 76 -15.55 17.24 2.51
C ASP A 76 -14.39 17.05 1.51
N THR A 77 -13.38 16.27 1.89
CA THR A 77 -12.20 15.97 1.06
C THR A 77 -12.13 14.50 0.71
N CYS A 78 -11.34 14.15 -0.31
CA CYS A 78 -11.16 12.74 -0.67
C CYS A 78 -10.54 11.90 0.44
N LEU A 79 -9.56 12.48 1.14
CA LEU A 79 -8.88 11.86 2.26
C LEU A 79 -9.46 12.42 3.56
N SER A 80 -9.81 11.54 4.49
CA SER A 80 -10.24 11.90 5.83
C SER A 80 -9.13 12.58 6.61
N PRO A 81 -9.44 13.39 7.64
CA PRO A 81 -8.45 13.70 8.66
C PRO A 81 -7.91 12.42 9.29
N VAL A 82 -6.71 12.49 9.87
CA VAL A 82 -6.15 11.37 10.64
C VAL A 82 -7.04 11.12 11.85
N LEU A 83 -7.61 9.92 11.94
CA LEU A 83 -8.43 9.46 13.05
C LEU A 83 -7.54 8.71 14.04
N PRO A 84 -7.20 9.31 15.21
CA PRO A 84 -6.38 8.64 16.22
C PRO A 84 -7.24 7.68 17.05
N PHE A 85 -6.71 6.50 17.33
CA PHE A 85 -7.29 5.54 18.26
C PHE A 85 -6.21 4.91 19.13
N GLU A 86 -6.58 4.45 20.31
CA GLU A 86 -5.67 3.76 21.23
C GLU A 86 -6.32 2.45 21.68
N VAL A 87 -5.61 1.35 21.50
CA VAL A 87 -6.05 0.00 21.89
C VAL A 87 -4.90 -0.65 22.65
N ASP A 88 -5.12 -1.05 23.89
CA ASP A 88 -4.09 -1.68 24.73
C ASP A 88 -2.77 -0.90 24.78
N GLN A 89 -2.84 0.42 24.93
CA GLN A 89 -1.70 1.37 24.92
C GLN A 89 -0.94 1.46 23.59
N VAL A 90 -1.43 0.81 22.54
CA VAL A 90 -0.91 0.95 21.17
C VAL A 90 -1.65 2.10 20.51
N LYS A 91 -0.90 3.12 20.11
CA LYS A 91 -1.42 4.24 19.34
C LYS A 91 -1.59 3.83 17.90
N LEU A 92 -2.73 4.19 17.35
CA LEU A 92 -3.05 3.89 15.98
C LEU A 92 -3.62 5.12 15.28
N GLN A 93 -3.40 5.18 13.98
CA GLN A 93 -3.87 6.25 13.12
C GLN A 93 -4.58 5.61 11.94
N ALA A 94 -5.81 6.06 11.67
CA ALA A 94 -6.60 5.63 10.53
C ALA A 94 -6.81 6.81 9.59
N THR A 95 -6.70 6.55 8.29
CA THR A 95 -7.13 7.49 7.25
C THR A 95 -7.96 6.74 6.23
N LEU A 96 -9.09 7.34 5.84
CA LEU A 96 -9.99 6.84 4.83
C LEU A 96 -9.89 7.68 3.58
N ASP A 97 -9.76 7.03 2.45
CA ASP A 97 -9.59 7.65 1.15
C ASP A 97 -10.73 7.19 0.23
N ASN A 98 -11.48 8.15 -0.33
CA ASN A 98 -12.58 7.88 -1.23
C ASN A 98 -12.04 7.53 -2.63
N MET A 99 -12.24 6.27 -3.04
CA MET A 99 -11.71 5.78 -4.32
C MET A 99 -12.38 6.41 -5.53
N ARG A 100 -13.56 7.02 -5.36
CA ARG A 100 -14.30 7.75 -6.41
C ARG A 100 -13.76 9.14 -6.68
N CYS A 101 -12.78 9.62 -5.92
CA CYS A 101 -12.15 10.91 -6.19
C CYS A 101 -11.16 10.93 -7.37
N ARG A 102 -10.89 9.75 -7.94
CA ARG A 102 -9.84 9.49 -8.91
C ARG A 102 -10.40 8.55 -9.96
N TYR A 103 -9.76 8.53 -11.12
CA TYR A 103 -10.18 7.67 -12.21
C TYR A 103 -9.87 6.20 -11.92
N ASN A 104 -10.88 5.33 -11.98
CA ASN A 104 -10.72 3.89 -11.79
C ASN A 104 -10.14 3.24 -13.06
N LEU A 105 -8.88 2.78 -12.99
CA LEU A 105 -8.21 2.12 -14.12
C LEU A 105 -8.96 0.88 -14.60
N ASN A 106 -9.65 0.18 -13.71
CA ASN A 106 -10.41 -1.03 -14.07
C ASN A 106 -11.64 -0.75 -14.94
N ALA A 107 -12.04 0.52 -15.09
CA ALA A 107 -13.08 0.92 -16.04
C ALA A 107 -12.65 0.70 -17.51
N LEU A 108 -11.35 0.59 -17.78
CA LEU A 108 -10.81 0.32 -19.12
C LEU A 108 -10.88 -1.16 -19.51
N ALA A 109 -11.13 -2.07 -18.58
CA ALA A 109 -11.09 -3.52 -18.84
C ALA A 109 -12.15 -3.99 -19.82
N GLY A 110 -13.27 -3.26 -19.96
CA GLY A 110 -14.35 -3.58 -20.89
C GLY A 110 -14.13 -3.09 -22.33
N GLY A 111 -13.04 -2.37 -22.61
CA GLY A 111 -12.78 -1.80 -23.93
C GLY A 111 -13.78 -0.71 -24.36
N ASP A 112 -14.48 -0.09 -23.41
CA ASP A 112 -15.45 0.98 -23.68
C ASP A 112 -14.75 2.23 -24.25
N GLU A 113 -15.17 2.65 -25.45
CA GLU A 113 -14.57 3.78 -26.16
C GLU A 113 -14.68 5.09 -25.35
N GLN A 114 -15.77 5.27 -24.61
CA GLN A 114 -15.97 6.46 -23.78
C GLN A 114 -14.99 6.46 -22.59
N GLN A 115 -14.84 5.34 -21.86
CA GLN A 115 -13.83 5.25 -20.80
C GLN A 115 -12.41 5.45 -21.33
N GLN A 116 -12.08 4.91 -22.51
CA GLN A 116 -10.76 5.12 -23.13
C GLN A 116 -10.53 6.59 -23.48
N ALA A 117 -11.52 7.27 -24.08
CA ALA A 117 -11.43 8.69 -24.39
C ALA A 117 -11.31 9.56 -23.14
N ASP A 118 -12.03 9.21 -22.08
CA ASP A 118 -12.00 9.87 -20.78
C ASP A 118 -10.63 9.78 -20.11
N PHE A 119 -10.09 8.56 -20.03
CA PHE A 119 -8.75 8.34 -19.50
C PHE A 119 -7.68 9.03 -20.35
N ALA A 120 -7.84 9.02 -21.68
CA ALA A 120 -6.90 9.69 -22.58
C ALA A 120 -6.81 11.20 -22.29
N ARG A 121 -7.96 11.87 -22.10
CA ARG A 121 -7.98 13.31 -21.73
C ARG A 121 -7.28 13.57 -20.40
N LEU A 122 -7.47 12.69 -19.41
CA LEU A 122 -6.79 12.80 -18.12
C LEU A 122 -5.27 12.72 -18.29
N VAL A 123 -4.79 11.70 -19.00
CA VAL A 123 -3.34 11.50 -19.22
C VAL A 123 -2.72 12.67 -19.97
N ASP A 124 -3.37 13.14 -21.04
CA ASP A 124 -2.87 14.27 -21.83
C ASP A 124 -2.83 15.57 -21.00
N ARG A 125 -3.85 15.80 -20.15
CA ARG A 125 -3.89 16.95 -19.24
C ARG A 125 -2.77 16.88 -18.19
N VAL A 126 -2.57 15.72 -17.57
CA VAL A 126 -1.49 15.50 -16.58
C VAL A 126 -0.11 15.66 -17.22
N ALA A 127 0.09 15.15 -18.44
CA ALA A 127 1.34 15.33 -19.19
C ALA A 127 1.62 16.81 -19.48
N GLN A 128 0.59 17.56 -19.86
CA GLN A 128 0.71 18.99 -20.12
C GLN A 128 1.06 19.79 -18.85
N ASP A 129 0.40 19.50 -17.72
CA ASP A 129 0.58 20.24 -16.47
C ASP A 129 1.92 19.91 -15.78
N SER A 130 2.30 18.63 -15.76
CA SER A 130 3.54 18.16 -15.14
C SER A 130 4.78 18.38 -16.01
N GLY A 131 4.61 18.50 -17.34
CA GLY A 131 5.72 18.52 -18.31
C GLY A 131 6.47 17.20 -18.45
N VAL A 132 5.94 16.10 -17.89
CA VAL A 132 6.55 14.76 -17.96
C VAL A 132 6.24 14.12 -19.31
N THR A 133 7.26 13.54 -19.93
CA THR A 133 7.09 12.75 -21.16
C THR A 133 6.37 11.45 -20.85
N MET A 134 5.20 11.25 -21.45
CA MET A 134 4.38 10.05 -21.35
C MET A 134 3.87 9.65 -22.73
N PRO A 135 3.45 8.39 -22.96
CA PRO A 135 2.68 8.03 -24.15
C PRO A 135 1.45 8.92 -24.27
N SER A 136 0.94 9.11 -25.49
CA SER A 136 -0.35 9.80 -25.65
C SER A 136 -1.44 9.09 -24.85
N GLY A 137 -2.41 9.84 -24.32
CA GLY A 137 -3.47 9.27 -23.51
C GLY A 137 -4.22 8.14 -24.21
N ALA A 138 -4.45 8.25 -25.52
CA ALA A 138 -5.07 7.20 -26.32
C ALA A 138 -4.21 5.92 -26.39
N GLN A 139 -2.89 6.05 -26.58
CA GLN A 139 -1.99 4.90 -26.57
C GLN A 139 -1.94 4.22 -25.20
N LEU A 140 -1.89 5.02 -24.12
CA LEU A 140 -1.86 4.47 -22.77
C LEU A 140 -3.19 3.80 -22.41
N ALA A 141 -4.34 4.36 -22.82
CA ALA A 141 -5.65 3.75 -22.60
C ALA A 141 -5.74 2.34 -23.20
N VAL A 142 -5.30 2.17 -24.45
CA VAL A 142 -5.25 0.88 -25.13
C VAL A 142 -4.28 -0.07 -24.41
N ALA A 143 -3.06 0.38 -24.11
CA ALA A 143 -2.07 -0.44 -23.42
C ALA A 143 -2.54 -0.94 -22.04
N VAL A 144 -3.32 -0.12 -21.31
CA VAL A 144 -3.93 -0.50 -20.03
C VAL A 144 -5.08 -1.49 -20.22
N SER A 145 -5.91 -1.31 -21.25
CA SER A 145 -6.97 -2.28 -21.62
C SER A 145 -6.35 -3.64 -21.95
N ASP A 146 -5.36 -3.67 -22.85
CA ASP A 146 -4.68 -4.89 -23.30
C ASP A 146 -3.92 -5.58 -22.16
N TRP A 147 -3.38 -4.80 -21.20
CA TRP A 147 -2.73 -5.35 -20.00
C TRP A 147 -3.67 -6.21 -19.14
N MET A 148 -4.96 -5.86 -19.11
CA MET A 148 -5.99 -6.51 -18.29
C MET A 148 -6.76 -7.60 -19.03
N ASP A 149 -6.75 -7.60 -20.36
CA ASP A 149 -7.56 -8.50 -21.19
C ASP A 149 -6.95 -9.92 -21.28
N PRO A 150 -7.64 -10.97 -20.80
CA PRO A 150 -7.16 -12.34 -20.90
C PRO A 150 -7.21 -12.93 -22.32
N GLU A 151 -7.98 -12.34 -23.24
CA GLU A 151 -8.09 -12.78 -24.63
C GLU A 151 -6.96 -12.21 -25.50
N THR A 152 -6.34 -11.12 -25.07
CA THR A 152 -5.23 -10.47 -25.75
C THR A 152 -3.89 -11.00 -25.22
N ASP A 153 -3.24 -11.88 -25.98
CA ASP A 153 -1.90 -12.40 -25.66
C ASP A 153 -0.79 -11.53 -26.29
N ASP A 154 -0.64 -10.29 -25.80
CA ASP A 154 0.29 -9.31 -26.37
C ASP A 154 1.75 -9.84 -26.36
N PRO A 155 2.37 -10.08 -27.54
CA PRO A 155 3.76 -10.52 -27.62
C PRO A 155 4.76 -9.53 -27.00
N LEU A 156 4.40 -8.26 -26.88
CA LEU A 156 5.27 -7.18 -26.41
C LEU A 156 5.96 -7.51 -25.09
N TYR A 157 5.20 -7.99 -24.09
CA TYR A 157 5.74 -8.28 -22.76
C TYR A 157 6.66 -9.51 -22.74
N ARG A 158 6.39 -10.50 -23.59
CA ARG A 158 7.21 -11.72 -23.73
C ARG A 158 8.54 -11.46 -24.42
N LEU A 159 8.62 -10.39 -25.21
CA LEU A 159 9.83 -9.97 -25.91
C LEU A 159 10.73 -9.06 -25.06
N GLN A 160 10.31 -8.67 -23.84
CA GLN A 160 11.14 -7.87 -22.93
C GLN A 160 12.27 -8.70 -22.32
N ASP A 161 13.27 -8.02 -21.74
CA ASP A 161 14.37 -8.64 -20.99
C ASP A 161 14.41 -8.06 -19.56
N PRO A 162 14.08 -8.84 -18.52
CA PRO A 162 13.62 -10.23 -18.58
C PRO A 162 12.20 -10.35 -19.17
N PRO A 163 11.87 -11.49 -19.80
CA PRO A 163 10.54 -11.71 -20.37
C PRO A 163 9.51 -11.82 -19.26
N ARG A 164 8.33 -11.21 -19.49
CA ARG A 164 7.21 -11.24 -18.54
C ARG A 164 5.88 -11.38 -19.27
N LEU A 165 4.82 -11.53 -18.50
CA LEU A 165 3.45 -11.62 -18.99
C LEU A 165 2.67 -10.36 -18.64
N SER A 166 1.64 -10.09 -19.42
CA SER A 166 0.53 -9.21 -19.02
C SER A 166 -0.20 -9.77 -17.80
N ALA A 167 -0.98 -8.92 -17.12
CA ALA A 167 -1.72 -9.37 -15.94
C ALA A 167 -2.89 -10.28 -16.31
N ASN A 168 -3.56 -10.02 -17.44
CA ASN A 168 -4.75 -10.76 -17.90
C ASN A 168 -5.88 -10.79 -16.84
N ARG A 169 -5.96 -9.72 -16.04
CA ARG A 169 -6.98 -9.46 -15.04
C ARG A 169 -7.06 -7.96 -14.78
N THR A 170 -8.15 -7.51 -14.16
CA THR A 170 -8.25 -6.18 -13.57
C THR A 170 -7.15 -5.95 -12.53
N MET A 171 -6.71 -4.70 -12.39
CA MET A 171 -5.73 -4.28 -11.40
C MET A 171 -6.27 -4.42 -9.97
N LEU A 172 -5.44 -4.93 -9.07
CA LEU A 172 -5.68 -4.99 -7.64
C LEU A 172 -5.30 -3.68 -6.95
N VAL A 173 -4.25 -3.02 -7.46
CA VAL A 173 -3.73 -1.73 -7.02
C VAL A 173 -3.38 -0.88 -8.23
N ALA A 174 -3.52 0.44 -8.15
CA ALA A 174 -3.29 1.33 -9.28
C ALA A 174 -1.82 1.36 -9.72
N SER A 175 -0.89 1.13 -8.78
CA SER A 175 0.55 1.06 -9.02
C SER A 175 0.98 -0.07 -9.95
N GLU A 176 0.11 -1.04 -10.25
CA GLU A 176 0.32 -2.00 -11.35
C GLU A 176 0.49 -1.29 -12.70
N LEU A 177 -0.01 -0.07 -12.85
CA LEU A 177 0.19 0.77 -14.03
C LEU A 177 1.68 0.98 -14.37
N ASN A 178 2.59 0.97 -13.40
CA ASN A 178 4.05 1.01 -13.66
C ASN A 178 4.55 -0.15 -14.54
N SER A 179 3.81 -1.26 -14.56
CA SER A 179 4.15 -2.44 -15.36
C SER A 179 3.60 -2.35 -16.79
N VAL A 180 2.76 -1.36 -17.11
CA VAL A 180 2.19 -1.21 -18.45
C VAL A 180 3.26 -0.64 -19.39
N ALA A 181 3.29 -1.13 -20.64
CA ALA A 181 4.24 -0.68 -21.64
C ALA A 181 4.14 0.84 -21.88
N GLY A 182 5.29 1.50 -21.97
CA GLY A 182 5.38 2.96 -22.16
C GLY A 182 5.33 3.77 -20.86
N MET A 183 5.03 3.16 -19.71
CA MET A 183 5.09 3.84 -18.41
C MET A 183 6.52 3.98 -17.90
N THR A 184 6.78 5.11 -17.24
CA THR A 184 8.01 5.35 -16.47
C THR A 184 7.66 5.69 -15.02
N SER A 185 8.66 5.67 -14.13
CA SER A 185 8.45 6.05 -12.74
C SER A 185 8.01 7.50 -12.58
N GLU A 186 8.51 8.41 -13.43
CA GLU A 186 8.11 9.83 -13.45
C GLU A 186 6.66 9.98 -13.93
N ALA A 187 6.28 9.25 -14.99
CA ALA A 187 4.92 9.21 -15.50
C ALA A 187 3.93 8.75 -14.43
N TRP A 188 4.28 7.67 -13.72
CA TRP A 188 3.49 7.16 -12.60
C TRP A 188 3.39 8.19 -11.47
N GLN A 189 4.48 8.83 -11.06
CA GLN A 189 4.43 9.84 -9.98
C GLN A 189 3.53 11.02 -10.34
N ALA A 190 3.48 11.42 -11.62
CA ALA A 190 2.60 12.47 -12.10
C ALA A 190 1.12 12.03 -12.12
N LEU A 191 0.85 10.78 -12.49
CA LEU A 191 -0.51 10.26 -12.69
C LEU A 191 -1.14 9.66 -11.42
N ALA A 192 -0.35 9.14 -10.48
CA ALA A 192 -0.80 8.45 -9.27
C ALA A 192 -1.84 9.24 -8.44
N PRO A 193 -1.72 10.57 -8.26
CA PRO A 193 -2.72 11.34 -7.51
C PRO A 193 -4.12 11.38 -8.16
N TYR A 194 -4.25 10.92 -9.41
CA TYR A 194 -5.47 11.03 -10.21
C TYR A 194 -6.08 9.68 -10.59
N VAL A 195 -5.46 8.56 -10.21
CA VAL A 195 -5.91 7.21 -10.59
C VAL A 195 -6.07 6.30 -9.37
N THR A 196 -7.02 5.37 -9.44
CA THR A 196 -7.28 4.31 -8.46
C THR A 196 -7.55 2.99 -9.16
N ALA A 197 -7.58 1.89 -8.41
CA ALA A 197 -8.06 0.60 -8.88
C ALA A 197 -8.98 -0.02 -7.83
N TYR A 198 -10.20 -0.38 -8.24
CA TYR A 198 -11.16 -1.14 -7.44
C TYR A 198 -12.02 -2.00 -8.37
N PRO A 199 -12.69 -3.07 -7.86
CA PRO A 199 -13.30 -4.10 -8.72
C PRO A 199 -14.65 -3.63 -9.31
N ALA A 200 -14.60 -2.65 -10.20
CA ALA A 200 -15.73 -2.17 -10.99
C ALA A 200 -15.27 -1.84 -12.42
N GLN A 201 -16.17 -2.02 -13.39
CA GLN A 201 -15.96 -1.63 -14.79
C GLN A 201 -16.44 -0.20 -15.08
N GLU A 202 -16.89 0.51 -14.05
CA GLU A 202 -17.28 1.91 -14.13
C GLU A 202 -16.33 2.76 -13.29
N SER A 203 -16.21 4.03 -13.66
CA SER A 203 -15.46 5.04 -12.92
C SER A 203 -16.37 6.23 -12.57
N PRO A 204 -17.34 6.08 -11.65
CA PRO A 204 -18.05 7.22 -11.08
C PRO A 204 -17.07 8.15 -10.35
N ILE A 205 -17.04 9.43 -10.73
CA ILE A 205 -16.13 10.41 -10.14
C ILE A 205 -16.91 11.35 -9.20
N ASP A 206 -16.48 11.45 -7.95
CA ASP A 206 -16.98 12.43 -6.97
C ASP A 206 -16.30 13.78 -7.25
N LEU A 207 -16.91 14.58 -8.13
CA LEU A 207 -16.35 15.87 -8.53
C LEU A 207 -16.33 16.89 -7.40
N GLU A 208 -17.14 16.77 -6.36
CA GLU A 208 -17.18 17.76 -5.27
C GLU A 208 -15.86 17.73 -4.47
N ARG A 209 -15.45 16.51 -4.08
CA ARG A 209 -14.29 16.29 -3.20
C ARG A 209 -12.97 16.15 -3.97
N SER A 210 -13.05 15.80 -5.26
CA SER A 210 -11.88 15.53 -6.11
C SER A 210 -10.91 16.72 -6.25
N PRO A 211 -9.63 16.45 -6.57
CA PRO A 211 -8.66 17.48 -6.94
C PRO A 211 -9.12 18.35 -8.12
N ASP A 212 -8.63 19.58 -8.21
CA ASP A 212 -9.05 20.56 -9.23
C ASP A 212 -8.85 20.05 -10.66
N LEU A 213 -7.76 19.33 -10.95
CA LEU A 213 -7.52 18.74 -12.26
C LEU A 213 -8.63 17.74 -12.66
N MET A 214 -9.13 16.94 -11.70
CA MET A 214 -10.23 16.01 -11.97
C MET A 214 -11.53 16.76 -12.26
N LYS A 215 -11.79 17.85 -11.53
CA LYS A 215 -12.95 18.73 -11.78
C LYS A 215 -12.90 19.32 -13.19
N GLU A 216 -11.73 19.77 -13.64
CA GLU A 216 -11.54 20.32 -14.98
C GLU A 216 -11.73 19.27 -16.09
N VAL A 217 -11.11 18.10 -15.96
CA VAL A 217 -11.12 17.06 -17.01
C VAL A 217 -12.50 16.40 -17.16
N PHE A 218 -13.25 16.30 -16.05
CA PHE A 218 -14.52 15.56 -15.99
C PHE A 218 -15.73 16.45 -15.73
N ALA A 219 -15.62 17.78 -15.91
CA ALA A 219 -16.71 18.75 -15.67
C ALA A 219 -18.02 18.41 -16.40
N ASP A 220 -17.92 17.81 -17.60
CA ASP A 220 -19.07 17.48 -18.45
C ASP A 220 -19.73 16.14 -18.08
N ARG A 221 -19.23 15.43 -17.07
CA ARG A 221 -19.73 14.11 -16.67
C ARG A 221 -20.81 14.25 -15.58
N ALA A 222 -21.91 13.52 -15.74
CA ALA A 222 -22.94 13.43 -14.70
C ALA A 222 -22.40 12.67 -13.48
N SER A 223 -22.75 13.14 -12.26
CA SER A 223 -22.49 12.40 -11.04
C SER A 223 -23.32 11.11 -11.04
N GLY A 224 -22.65 9.97 -10.91
CA GLY A 224 -23.31 8.68 -10.73
C GLY A 224 -23.65 8.51 -9.26
N ASP A 225 -24.83 8.94 -8.83
CA ASP A 225 -25.20 8.91 -7.40
C ASP A 225 -25.41 7.48 -6.88
N ASP A 226 -25.83 6.53 -7.74
CA ASP A 226 -26.19 5.15 -7.36
C ASP A 226 -25.05 4.12 -7.57
N ALA A 227 -23.80 4.60 -7.65
CA ALA A 227 -22.66 3.74 -7.96
C ALA A 227 -21.95 3.22 -6.70
N ALA A 228 -21.44 1.99 -6.77
CA ALA A 228 -20.67 1.37 -5.69
C ALA A 228 -19.54 2.30 -5.22
N TRP A 229 -19.53 2.62 -3.92
CA TRP A 229 -18.48 3.42 -3.29
C TRP A 229 -17.48 2.51 -2.55
N PHE A 230 -16.22 2.64 -2.95
CA PHE A 230 -15.11 1.93 -2.34
C PHE A 230 -14.28 2.93 -1.54
N MET A 231 -13.83 2.51 -0.36
CA MET A 231 -12.97 3.30 0.50
C MET A 231 -11.66 2.56 0.71
N ARG A 232 -10.54 3.27 0.70
CA ARG A 232 -9.25 2.72 1.09
C ARG A 232 -8.91 3.18 2.49
N LEU A 233 -8.78 2.21 3.39
CA LEU A 233 -8.42 2.41 4.78
C LEU A 233 -6.93 2.15 4.96
N GLN A 234 -6.19 3.14 5.43
CA GLN A 234 -4.85 2.94 5.95
C GLN A 234 -4.88 2.96 7.47
N ILE A 235 -4.31 1.93 8.10
CA ILE A 235 -4.07 1.87 9.53
C ILE A 235 -2.56 1.87 9.77
N VAL A 236 -2.11 2.75 10.64
CA VAL A 236 -0.73 2.81 11.13
C VAL A 236 -0.73 2.51 12.62
N ALA A 237 -0.11 1.39 13.02
CA ALA A 237 0.08 1.04 14.43
C ALA A 237 1.49 1.44 14.88
N GLU A 238 1.60 2.24 15.94
CA GLU A 238 2.86 2.73 16.48
C GLU A 238 3.28 1.93 17.73
N PHE A 239 4.45 1.30 17.66
CA PHE A 239 5.10 0.54 18.75
C PHE A 239 6.45 1.19 19.08
N GLY A 240 6.44 2.19 19.96
CA GLY A 240 7.63 3.00 20.23
C GLY A 240 8.10 3.71 18.96
N GLU A 241 9.26 3.32 18.43
CA GLU A 241 9.82 3.88 17.18
C GLU A 241 9.40 3.09 15.92
N ARG A 242 8.71 1.95 16.08
CA ARG A 242 8.29 1.10 14.95
C ARG A 242 6.88 1.47 14.51
N ARG A 243 6.68 1.46 13.19
CA ARG A 243 5.36 1.65 12.57
C ARG A 243 5.03 0.44 11.73
N PHE A 244 3.82 -0.07 11.92
CA PHE A 244 3.26 -1.13 11.09
C PHE A 244 2.09 -0.58 10.30
N PHE A 245 2.10 -0.86 9.00
CA PHE A 245 1.09 -0.37 8.07
C PHE A 245 0.17 -1.52 7.65
N GLN A 246 -1.11 -1.20 7.51
CA GLN A 246 -2.09 -2.01 6.82
C GLN A 246 -2.88 -1.11 5.87
N CYS A 247 -2.96 -1.53 4.61
CA CYS A 247 -3.84 -0.94 3.62
C CYS A 247 -4.97 -1.92 3.33
N THR A 248 -6.21 -1.45 3.39
CA THR A 248 -7.39 -2.25 3.10
C THR A 248 -8.30 -1.52 2.12
N LEU A 249 -8.68 -2.19 1.03
CA LEU A 249 -9.77 -1.75 0.16
C LEU A 249 -11.09 -2.31 0.71
N LEU A 250 -12.03 -1.40 0.97
CA LEU A 250 -13.34 -1.69 1.56
C LEU A 250 -14.44 -1.41 0.53
N ASP A 251 -15.39 -2.32 0.45
CA ASP A 251 -16.68 -2.15 -0.18
C ASP A 251 -17.65 -1.69 0.91
N ALA A 252 -17.85 -0.37 0.97
CA ALA A 252 -18.46 0.30 2.12
C ALA A 252 -19.95 -0.04 2.37
N PRO A 253 -20.85 -0.07 1.37
CA PRO A 253 -22.26 -0.44 1.59
C PRO A 253 -22.42 -1.90 2.00
N ASN A 254 -21.53 -2.76 1.51
CA ASN A 254 -21.64 -4.21 1.69
C ASN A 254 -20.85 -4.72 2.90
N GLY A 255 -20.18 -3.83 3.65
CA GLY A 255 -19.43 -4.24 4.84
C GLY A 255 -18.25 -5.18 4.55
N LYS A 256 -17.73 -5.16 3.32
CA LYS A 256 -16.84 -6.21 2.82
C LYS A 256 -15.41 -5.71 2.60
N VAL A 257 -14.45 -6.54 3.02
CA VAL A 257 -13.04 -6.36 2.69
C VAL A 257 -12.77 -6.95 1.31
N VAL A 258 -12.31 -6.13 0.38
CA VAL A 258 -11.96 -6.53 -0.99
C VAL A 258 -10.51 -7.01 -1.05
N LEU A 259 -9.59 -6.20 -0.54
CA LEU A 259 -8.15 -6.46 -0.54
C LEU A 259 -7.57 -6.00 0.79
N ARG A 260 -6.61 -6.75 1.34
CA ARG A 260 -5.85 -6.36 2.53
C ARG A 260 -4.38 -6.65 2.32
N GLU A 261 -3.56 -5.63 2.53
CA GLU A 261 -2.12 -5.71 2.42
C GLU A 261 -1.44 -5.14 3.66
N GLN A 262 -0.30 -5.71 4.04
CA GLN A 262 0.45 -5.31 5.22
C GLN A 262 1.58 -4.34 4.86
N THR A 263 1.23 -3.32 4.08
CA THR A 263 2.07 -2.23 3.58
C THR A 263 1.33 -0.90 3.73
N ALA A 264 2.03 0.21 3.52
CA ALA A 264 1.39 1.51 3.34
C ALA A 264 0.55 1.50 2.06
N CYS A 265 -0.55 2.25 2.07
CA CYS A 265 -1.34 2.44 0.87
C CYS A 265 -0.54 3.19 -0.19
N GLU A 266 -0.81 2.90 -1.47
CA GLU A 266 -0.30 3.71 -2.57
C GLU A 266 -0.88 5.14 -2.49
N PRO A 267 -0.11 6.15 -2.95
CA PRO A 267 -0.51 7.56 -2.90
C PRO A 267 -1.80 7.85 -3.67
#